data_AF-A0A445A8E7-F1
#
_entry.id   AF-A0A445A8E7-F1
#
_cell.length_a   1.000
_cell.length_b   1.000
_cell.length_c   1.000
_cell.angle_alpha   90.00
_cell.angle_beta   90.00
_cell.angle_gamma   90.00
#
_symmetry.space_group_name_H-M   'P 1'
#
loop_
_entity.id
_entity.type
_entity.pdbx_description
1 polymer ?
#
loop_
_entity_poly.entity_id
_entity_poly.type
_entity_poly.pdbx_seq_one_letter_code
_entity_poly.pdbx_strand_id
1 'polypeptide(L)'
;MMYFLEYFALFAAIISFFSIHIWRINRNLPIPNLSLFGMLPAILYNTSNIHEYAITVLRYNGGTFKFRGPLFTNINFCFTSDPMNVHHITKLRTIVDLQDIFQRFTFDSICSMVLAFDPNCLPNKLTRFPEVAVEKAFNKMEDTILYRHLVPRWFWNLQIWLQIGHENDSIAILRIVEQFFHDRISSSPEERSGFNYTKDDESNFDMLKAPVEESGMEQVDHKFLRDIAVNLLAARRDTISASLCWFFWLVSTHPNVETKILG
;
A
#
# COMPACT_ATOMS: atom_id res chain seq x y z
N MET A 1 -37.88 27.92 3.05
CA MET A 1 -36.77 27.50 3.93
C MET A 1 -37.19 26.36 4.87
N MET A 2 -38.35 26.46 5.55
CA MET A 2 -38.84 25.42 6.46
C MET A 2 -39.02 24.03 5.81
N TYR A 3 -39.64 23.96 4.63
CA TYR A 3 -39.80 22.71 3.88
C TYR A 3 -38.49 22.04 3.48
N PHE A 4 -37.43 22.82 3.20
CA PHE A 4 -36.13 22.27 2.82
C PHE A 4 -35.47 21.51 3.97
N LEU A 5 -35.58 22.04 5.20
CA LEU A 5 -35.10 21.36 6.41
C LEU A 5 -35.89 20.08 6.71
N GLU A 6 -37.21 20.08 6.50
CA GLU A 6 -38.05 18.89 6.68
C GLU A 6 -37.69 17.78 5.70
N TYR A 7 -37.50 18.09 4.41
CA TYR A 7 -37.05 17.11 3.42
C TYR A 7 -35.67 16.53 3.75
N PHE A 8 -34.74 17.37 4.20
CA PHE A 8 -33.41 16.91 4.62
C PHE A 8 -33.48 15.96 5.82
N ALA A 9 -34.28 16.30 6.83
CA ALA A 9 -34.46 15.46 8.01
C ALA A 9 -35.11 14.10 7.66
N LEU A 10 -36.10 14.10 6.77
CA LEU A 10 -36.78 12.88 6.31
C LEU A 10 -35.82 11.98 5.52
N PHE A 11 -35.00 12.57 4.66
CA PHE A 11 -33.95 11.85 3.93
C PHE A 11 -32.89 11.24 4.87
N ALA A 12 -32.40 12.02 5.84
CA ALA A 12 -31.45 11.53 6.83
C ALA A 12 -32.04 10.40 7.70
N ALA A 13 -33.33 10.49 8.07
CA ALA A 13 -34.03 9.44 8.81
C ALA A 13 -34.16 8.13 8.00
N ILE A 14 -34.45 8.24 6.70
CA ILE A 14 -34.50 7.08 5.79
C ILE A 14 -33.11 6.43 5.69
N ILE A 15 -32.05 7.20 5.48
CA ILE A 15 -30.67 6.68 5.44
C ILE A 15 -30.29 5.99 6.75
N SER A 16 -30.65 6.60 7.89
CA SER A 16 -30.40 6.03 9.22
C SER A 16 -31.14 4.69 9.40
N PHE A 17 -32.41 4.62 9.02
CA PHE A 17 -33.21 3.40 9.10
C PHE A 17 -32.62 2.26 8.25
N PHE A 18 -32.27 2.53 6.99
CA PHE A 18 -31.62 1.53 6.12
C PHE A 18 -30.25 1.11 6.65
N SER A 19 -29.46 2.05 7.17
CA SER A 19 -28.14 1.75 7.77
C SER A 19 -28.28 0.84 9.00
N ILE A 20 -29.25 1.11 9.88
CA ILE A 20 -29.56 0.26 11.05
C ILE A 20 -30.08 -1.11 10.60
N HIS A 21 -30.93 -1.17 9.58
CA HIS A 21 -31.48 -2.42 9.08
C HIS A 21 -30.40 -3.32 8.45
N ILE A 22 -29.54 -2.75 7.60
CA ILE A 22 -28.40 -3.43 6.97
C ILE A 22 -27.40 -3.89 8.05
N TRP A 23 -27.10 -3.05 9.03
CA TRP A 23 -26.24 -3.41 10.17
C TRP A 23 -26.83 -4.59 10.96
N ARG A 24 -28.15 -4.58 11.22
CA ARG A 24 -28.84 -5.66 11.95
C ARG A 24 -28.87 -6.98 11.17
N ILE A 25 -28.88 -6.94 9.84
CA ILE A 25 -28.76 -8.13 8.98
C ILE A 25 -27.33 -8.68 9.01
N ASN A 26 -26.32 -7.79 8.96
CA ASN A 26 -24.91 -8.18 8.85
C ASN A 26 -24.20 -8.40 10.19
N ARG A 27 -24.87 -8.19 11.34
CA ARG A 27 -24.30 -8.33 12.69
C ARG A 27 -23.71 -9.72 13.02
N ASN A 28 -24.12 -10.75 12.28
CA ASN A 28 -23.67 -12.13 12.51
C ASN A 28 -22.42 -12.47 11.68
N LEU A 29 -22.02 -11.59 10.76
CA LEU A 29 -20.77 -11.75 10.00
C LEU A 29 -19.61 -11.19 10.83
N PRO A 30 -18.44 -11.85 10.84
CA PRO A 30 -17.28 -11.36 11.57
C PRO A 30 -16.78 -10.00 11.07
N ILE A 31 -16.91 -9.73 9.76
CA ILE A 31 -16.81 -8.39 9.18
C ILE A 31 -18.13 -8.08 8.46
N PRO A 32 -18.95 -7.15 8.98
CA PRO A 32 -20.11 -6.66 8.25
C PRO A 32 -19.67 -5.81 7.06
N ASN A 33 -20.25 -6.12 5.90
CA ASN A 33 -20.09 -5.31 4.70
C ASN A 33 -21.27 -4.34 4.56
N LEU A 34 -21.03 -3.04 4.68
CA LEU A 34 -22.08 -2.02 4.57
C LEU A 34 -22.20 -1.50 3.14
N SER A 35 -23.42 -1.12 2.74
CA SER A 35 -23.73 -0.76 1.35
C SER A 35 -22.93 0.44 0.81
N LEU A 36 -22.57 1.40 1.67
CA LEU A 36 -21.92 2.66 1.27
C LEU A 36 -20.41 2.66 1.58
N PHE A 37 -20.04 2.16 2.76
CA PHE A 37 -18.67 2.20 3.27
C PHE A 37 -17.93 0.85 3.18
N GLY A 38 -18.55 -0.16 2.59
CA GLY A 38 -17.98 -1.49 2.52
C GLY A 38 -17.70 -2.04 3.91
N MET A 39 -16.56 -2.71 4.06
CA MET A 39 -16.07 -3.32 5.28
C MET A 39 -15.24 -2.36 6.16
N LEU A 40 -15.03 -1.12 5.71
CA LEU A 40 -14.16 -0.14 6.36
C LEU A 40 -14.63 0.29 7.77
N PRO A 41 -15.93 0.49 8.03
CA PRO A 41 -16.38 0.86 9.39
C PRO A 41 -16.15 -0.24 10.41
N ALA A 42 -16.19 -1.51 10.00
CA ALA A 42 -15.92 -2.64 10.88
C ALA A 42 -14.44 -2.64 11.35
N ILE A 43 -13.53 -2.29 10.42
CA ILE A 43 -12.12 -2.09 10.73
C ILE A 43 -11.93 -0.90 11.68
N LEU A 44 -12.55 0.25 11.38
CA LEU A 44 -12.44 1.45 12.20
C LEU A 44 -12.94 1.23 13.64
N TYR A 45 -14.08 0.54 13.78
CA TYR A 45 -14.66 0.20 15.08
C TYR A 45 -13.73 -0.69 15.92
N ASN A 46 -12.99 -1.60 15.27
CA ASN A 46 -12.06 -2.51 15.93
C ASN A 46 -10.59 -2.07 15.87
N THR A 47 -10.30 -0.79 15.60
CA THR A 47 -8.92 -0.26 15.52
C THR A 47 -8.10 -0.51 16.78
N SER A 48 -8.71 -0.40 17.96
CA SER A 48 -8.03 -0.65 19.25
C SER A 48 -7.58 -2.09 19.44
N ASN A 49 -8.21 -3.04 18.73
CA ASN A 49 -7.86 -4.46 18.80
C ASN A 49 -7.73 -5.08 17.40
N ILE A 50 -7.14 -4.31 16.48
CA ILE A 50 -7.13 -4.63 15.05
C ILE A 50 -6.41 -5.95 14.76
N HIS A 51 -5.39 -6.30 15.54
CA HIS A 51 -4.62 -7.52 15.37
C HIS A 51 -5.45 -8.77 15.68
N GLU A 52 -6.10 -8.83 16.85
CA GLU A 52 -6.99 -9.95 17.21
C GLU A 52 -8.18 -10.06 16.26
N TYR A 53 -8.72 -8.91 15.84
CA TYR A 53 -9.80 -8.86 14.89
C TYR A 53 -9.41 -9.43 13.53
N ALA A 54 -8.24 -9.04 13.00
CA ALA A 54 -7.70 -9.55 11.75
C ALA A 54 -7.47 -11.07 11.80
N ILE A 55 -6.93 -11.58 12.91
CA ILE A 55 -6.74 -13.02 13.13
C ILE A 55 -8.09 -13.77 13.09
N THR A 56 -9.09 -13.25 13.80
CA THR A 56 -10.44 -13.85 13.84
C THR A 56 -11.05 -13.95 12.45
N VAL A 57 -10.92 -12.88 11.67
CA VAL A 57 -11.43 -12.78 10.30
C VAL A 57 -10.71 -13.75 9.37
N LEU A 58 -9.37 -13.81 9.43
CA LEU A 58 -8.60 -14.71 8.59
C LEU A 58 -8.90 -16.17 8.92
N ARG A 59 -8.98 -16.54 10.21
CA ARG A 59 -9.35 -17.90 10.64
C ARG A 59 -10.75 -18.27 10.16
N TYR A 60 -11.72 -17.36 10.26
CA TYR A 60 -13.08 -17.59 9.77
C TYR A 60 -13.13 -17.87 8.26
N ASN A 61 -12.27 -17.21 7.47
CA ASN A 61 -12.21 -17.37 6.01
C ASN A 61 -11.16 -18.40 5.54
N GLY A 62 -10.70 -19.30 6.41
CA GLY A 62 -9.76 -20.36 6.03
C GLY A 62 -8.36 -19.84 5.67
N GLY A 63 -7.98 -18.67 6.17
CA GLY A 63 -6.65 -18.07 6.00
C GLY A 63 -6.57 -17.04 4.89
N THR A 64 -7.57 -16.87 4.02
CA THR A 64 -7.56 -15.84 2.96
C THR A 64 -8.85 -15.02 2.97
N PHE A 65 -8.74 -13.70 2.99
CA PHE A 65 -9.85 -12.77 3.12
C PHE A 65 -9.73 -11.59 2.14
N LYS A 66 -10.79 -11.32 1.36
CA LYS A 66 -10.89 -10.16 0.47
C LYS A 66 -11.68 -9.05 1.14
N PHE A 67 -10.98 -7.99 1.56
CA PHE A 67 -11.56 -6.75 2.03
C PHE A 67 -12.16 -5.94 0.87
N ARG A 68 -13.36 -5.43 1.08
CA ARG A 68 -14.03 -4.48 0.18
C ARG A 68 -14.21 -3.12 0.85
N GLY A 69 -13.66 -2.08 0.26
CA GLY A 69 -13.74 -0.70 0.75
C GLY A 69 -15.07 -0.03 0.41
N PRO A 70 -15.22 1.26 0.79
CA PRO A 70 -16.36 2.09 0.43
C PRO A 70 -16.67 2.08 -1.06
N LEU A 71 -17.95 2.17 -1.45
CA LEU A 71 -18.39 2.10 -2.85
C LEU A 71 -17.77 3.22 -3.72
N PHE A 72 -17.56 4.39 -3.11
CA PHE A 72 -16.94 5.55 -3.74
C PHE A 72 -15.41 5.48 -3.74
N THR A 73 -14.84 4.37 -3.26
CA THR A 73 -13.41 4.08 -3.32
C THR A 73 -13.20 2.74 -4.01
N ASN A 74 -12.30 2.66 -4.98
CA ASN A 74 -11.92 1.39 -5.61
C ASN A 74 -10.99 0.54 -4.71
N ILE A 75 -11.14 0.61 -3.39
CA ILE A 75 -10.21 0.00 -2.44
C ILE A 75 -10.66 -1.44 -2.20
N ASN A 76 -9.93 -2.41 -2.76
CA ASN A 76 -10.11 -3.82 -2.43
C ASN A 76 -8.74 -4.40 -2.06
N PHE A 77 -8.66 -5.13 -0.95
CA PHE A 77 -7.41 -5.77 -0.53
C PHE A 77 -7.62 -7.26 -0.33
N CYS A 78 -6.63 -8.07 -0.67
CA CYS A 78 -6.60 -9.48 -0.32
C CYS A 78 -5.57 -9.67 0.81
N PHE A 79 -6.03 -10.17 1.95
CA PHE A 79 -5.18 -10.59 3.06
C PHE A 79 -5.09 -12.12 3.04
N THR A 80 -3.89 -12.67 3.10
CA THR A 80 -3.69 -14.12 3.20
C THR A 80 -2.68 -14.45 4.29
N SER A 81 -2.96 -15.51 5.03
CA SER A 81 -2.15 -16.14 6.06
C SER A 81 -2.13 -17.66 5.86
N ASP A 82 -2.36 -18.13 4.62
CA ASP A 82 -2.38 -19.56 4.32
C ASP A 82 -0.97 -20.16 4.54
N PRO A 83 -0.81 -21.13 5.46
CA PRO A 83 0.48 -21.77 5.73
C PRO A 83 1.06 -22.49 4.52
N MET A 84 0.25 -22.86 3.53
CA MET A 84 0.73 -23.48 2.28
C MET A 84 1.59 -22.53 1.45
N ASN A 85 1.36 -21.22 1.52
CA ASN A 85 2.21 -20.24 0.83
C ASN A 85 3.63 -20.24 1.40
N VAL A 86 3.76 -20.30 2.72
CA VAL A 86 5.07 -20.39 3.40
C VAL A 86 5.73 -21.74 3.15
N HIS A 87 4.97 -22.84 3.15
CA HIS A 87 5.49 -24.18 2.85
C HIS A 87 6.00 -24.30 1.41
N HIS A 88 5.32 -23.65 0.46
CA HIS A 88 5.77 -23.61 -0.93
C HIS A 88 7.11 -22.88 -1.07
N ILE A 89 7.29 -21.74 -0.37
CA ILE A 89 8.52 -20.94 -0.40
C ILE A 89 9.68 -21.67 0.30
N THR A 90 9.44 -22.26 1.47
CA THR A 90 10.48 -22.94 2.27
C THR A 90 10.99 -24.24 1.62
N LYS A 91 10.16 -24.92 0.82
CA LYS A 91 10.58 -26.10 0.04
C LYS A 91 11.63 -25.80 -1.02
N LEU A 92 11.76 -24.55 -1.47
CA LEU A 92 12.69 -24.18 -2.54
C LEU A 92 14.17 -24.21 -2.09
N ARG A 93 14.46 -24.36 -0.77
CA ARG A 93 15.82 -24.40 -0.18
C ARG A 93 16.76 -23.29 -0.69
N THR A 94 16.20 -22.14 -1.06
CA THR A 94 16.94 -20.98 -1.54
C THR A 94 17.39 -20.13 -0.36
N ILE A 95 18.68 -19.78 -0.34
CA ILE A 95 19.17 -18.72 0.55
C ILE A 95 18.64 -17.41 -0.01
N VAL A 96 17.89 -16.67 0.81
CA VAL A 96 17.28 -15.40 0.43
C VAL A 96 17.62 -14.33 1.45
N ASP A 97 17.80 -13.11 0.97
CA ASP A 97 17.89 -11.94 1.83
C ASP A 97 16.47 -11.47 2.18
N LEU A 98 16.11 -11.61 3.46
CA LEU A 98 14.78 -11.19 3.95
C LEU A 98 14.58 -9.67 3.82
N GLN A 99 15.65 -8.87 3.91
CA GLN A 99 15.56 -7.42 3.79
C GLN A 99 15.16 -7.05 2.36
N ASP A 100 15.85 -7.60 1.35
CA ASP A 100 15.52 -7.39 -0.06
C ASP A 100 14.10 -7.87 -0.40
N ILE A 101 13.68 -9.05 0.13
CA ILE A 101 12.32 -9.56 -0.07
C ILE A 101 11.27 -8.61 0.52
N PHE A 102 11.45 -8.16 1.77
CA PHE A 102 10.46 -7.28 2.40
C PHE A 102 10.46 -5.89 1.80
N GLN A 103 11.59 -5.38 1.31
CA GLN A 103 11.65 -4.11 0.57
C GLN A 103 10.90 -4.21 -0.76
N ARG A 104 11.08 -5.30 -1.52
CA ARG A 104 10.30 -5.55 -2.76
C ARG A 104 8.81 -5.71 -2.49
N PHE A 105 8.47 -6.50 -1.47
CA PHE A 105 7.07 -6.72 -1.05
C PHE A 105 6.38 -5.41 -0.63
N THR A 106 7.06 -4.59 0.18
CA THR A 106 6.51 -3.30 0.62
C THR A 106 6.40 -2.32 -0.54
N PHE A 107 7.35 -2.32 -1.47
CA PHE A 107 7.29 -1.51 -2.69
C PHE A 107 6.08 -1.89 -3.55
N ASP A 108 5.89 -3.18 -3.86
CA ASP A 108 4.72 -3.66 -4.64
C ASP A 108 3.40 -3.32 -3.94
N SER A 109 3.33 -3.55 -2.62
CA SER A 109 2.14 -3.26 -1.81
C SER A 109 1.79 -1.78 -1.81
N ILE A 110 2.78 -0.89 -1.69
CA ILE A 110 2.55 0.55 -1.67
C ILE A 110 2.23 1.07 -3.07
N CYS A 111 2.93 0.63 -4.11
CA CYS A 111 2.61 0.99 -5.49
C CYS A 111 1.19 0.55 -5.86
N SER A 112 0.79 -0.66 -5.47
CA SER A 112 -0.58 -1.14 -5.66
C SER A 112 -1.60 -0.28 -4.89
N MET A 113 -1.31 0.07 -3.63
CA MET A 113 -2.20 0.89 -2.80
C MET A 113 -2.29 2.35 -3.24
N VAL A 114 -1.17 2.96 -3.63
CA VAL A 114 -1.07 4.41 -3.90
C VAL A 114 -1.36 4.71 -5.37
N LEU A 115 -0.83 3.91 -6.29
CA LEU A 115 -0.86 4.15 -7.73
C LEU A 115 -1.81 3.21 -8.48
N ALA A 116 -2.54 2.33 -7.78
CA ALA A 116 -3.37 1.30 -8.41
C ALA A 116 -2.58 0.37 -9.38
N PHE A 117 -1.26 0.27 -9.20
CA PHE A 117 -0.35 -0.41 -10.13
C PHE A 117 0.63 -1.30 -9.38
N ASP A 118 0.72 -2.57 -9.77
CA ASP A 118 1.68 -3.52 -9.25
C ASP A 118 2.93 -3.60 -10.16
N PRO A 119 4.11 -3.14 -9.70
CA PRO A 119 5.37 -3.25 -10.45
C PRO A 119 5.89 -4.69 -10.51
N ASN A 120 5.34 -5.61 -9.72
CA ASN A 120 5.73 -7.02 -9.64
C ASN A 120 7.25 -7.17 -9.39
N CYS A 121 7.79 -6.36 -8.46
CA CYS A 121 9.17 -6.43 -8.00
C CYS A 121 9.49 -7.76 -7.29
N LEU A 122 8.46 -8.41 -6.72
CA LEU A 122 8.52 -9.72 -6.10
C LEU A 122 7.73 -10.76 -6.92
N PRO A 123 8.39 -11.47 -7.86
CA PRO A 123 7.72 -12.42 -8.72
C PRO A 123 7.29 -13.68 -7.96
N ASN A 124 6.21 -14.31 -8.45
CA ASN A 124 5.68 -15.58 -7.92
C ASN A 124 6.70 -16.74 -7.92
N LYS A 125 7.82 -16.60 -8.64
CA LYS A 125 8.94 -17.54 -8.63
C LYS A 125 10.21 -16.80 -8.17
N LEU A 126 10.73 -17.15 -6.99
CA LEU A 126 11.96 -16.60 -6.41
C LEU A 126 13.26 -17.01 -7.16
N THR A 127 13.17 -17.51 -8.39
CA THR A 127 14.34 -17.94 -9.18
C THR A 127 15.10 -16.79 -9.81
N ARG A 128 14.44 -15.66 -10.09
CA ARG A 128 15.08 -14.44 -10.62
C ARG A 128 14.23 -13.23 -10.27
N PHE A 129 14.78 -12.32 -9.48
CA PHE A 129 14.13 -11.06 -9.18
C PHE A 129 14.25 -10.12 -10.39
N PRO A 130 13.15 -9.48 -10.83
CA PRO A 130 13.21 -8.47 -11.88
C PRO A 130 13.98 -7.26 -11.36
N GLU A 131 14.88 -6.75 -12.20
CA GLU A 131 15.52 -5.47 -11.93
C GLU A 131 14.54 -4.36 -12.30
N VAL A 132 13.84 -3.84 -11.31
CA VAL A 132 12.97 -2.69 -11.51
C VAL A 132 13.81 -1.44 -11.31
N ALA A 133 14.02 -0.69 -12.40
CA ALA A 133 14.90 0.50 -12.40
C ALA A 133 14.51 1.51 -11.32
N VAL A 134 13.21 1.62 -11.01
CA VAL A 134 12.68 2.49 -9.97
C VAL A 134 13.05 2.00 -8.56
N GLU A 135 12.99 0.70 -8.30
CA GLU A 135 13.37 0.11 -7.01
C GLU A 135 14.87 0.34 -6.73
N LYS A 136 15.73 0.06 -7.71
CA LYS A 136 17.17 0.37 -7.63
C LYS A 136 17.43 1.87 -7.46
N ALA A 137 16.67 2.71 -8.15
CA ALA A 137 16.76 4.15 -8.03
C ALA A 137 16.44 4.60 -6.59
N PHE A 138 15.38 4.07 -5.97
CA PHE A 138 15.06 4.39 -4.58
C PHE A 138 16.15 3.97 -3.58
N ASN A 139 16.76 2.79 -3.72
CA ASN A 139 17.88 2.36 -2.85
C ASN A 139 19.06 3.34 -2.95
N LYS A 140 19.44 3.67 -4.18
CA LYS A 140 20.58 4.54 -4.46
C LYS A 140 20.28 6.03 -4.14
N MET A 141 19.01 6.42 -4.12
CA MET A 141 18.54 7.72 -3.61
C MET A 141 18.72 7.84 -2.10
N GLU A 142 18.39 6.80 -1.34
CA GLU A 142 18.52 6.77 0.11
C GLU A 142 19.97 6.95 0.57
N ASP A 143 20.90 6.18 -0.04
CA ASP A 143 22.34 6.30 0.22
C ASP A 143 22.83 7.73 0.01
N THR A 144 22.30 8.42 -1.00
CA THR A 144 22.63 9.82 -1.28
C THR A 144 22.08 10.76 -0.21
N ILE A 145 20.83 10.57 0.22
CA ILE A 145 20.18 11.42 1.22
C ILE A 145 20.91 11.30 2.57
N LEU A 146 21.27 10.07 2.96
CA LEU A 146 22.06 9.81 4.17
C LEU A 146 23.43 10.48 4.08
N TYR A 147 24.13 10.31 2.96
CA TYR A 147 25.42 10.96 2.73
C TYR A 147 25.33 12.50 2.81
N ARG A 148 24.28 13.09 2.22
CA ARG A 148 24.02 14.54 2.30
C ARG A 148 23.78 15.01 3.74
N HIS A 149 23.18 14.19 4.60
CA HIS A 149 22.98 14.52 6.01
C HIS A 149 24.26 14.45 6.85
N LEU A 150 25.23 13.62 6.45
CA LEU A 150 26.51 13.45 7.15
C LEU A 150 27.55 14.50 6.75
N VAL A 151 27.40 15.09 5.56
CA VAL A 151 28.41 15.96 4.95
C VAL A 151 28.07 17.45 5.11
N PRO A 152 29.00 18.30 5.60
CA PRO A 152 28.80 19.75 5.67
C PRO A 152 28.55 20.38 4.30
N ARG A 153 27.68 21.41 4.23
CA ARG A 153 27.33 22.11 2.97
C ARG A 153 28.53 22.61 2.15
N TRP A 154 29.60 23.03 2.80
CA TRP A 154 30.81 23.50 2.11
C TRP A 154 31.55 22.37 1.39
N PHE A 155 31.56 21.17 1.98
CA PHE A 155 32.17 19.98 1.39
C PHE A 155 31.30 19.43 0.25
N TRP A 156 29.98 19.48 0.40
CA TRP A 156 29.03 19.17 -0.67
C TRP A 156 29.23 20.07 -1.90
N ASN A 157 29.30 21.40 -1.70
CA ASN A 157 29.56 22.34 -2.80
C ASN A 157 30.92 22.11 -3.47
N LEU A 158 31.91 21.63 -2.72
CA LEU A 158 33.24 21.30 -3.23
C LEU A 158 33.21 20.01 -4.06
N GLN A 159 32.41 19.01 -3.67
CA GLN A 159 32.14 17.80 -4.47
C GLN A 159 31.44 18.10 -5.80
N ILE A 160 30.42 18.97 -5.78
CA ILE A 160 29.76 19.49 -7.00
C ILE A 160 30.81 20.14 -7.91
N TRP A 161 31.60 21.05 -7.32
CA TRP A 161 32.57 21.85 -8.07
C TRP A 161 33.66 21.00 -8.71
N LEU A 162 34.12 19.97 -8.01
CA LEU A 162 35.11 19.01 -8.52
C LEU A 162 34.52 17.95 -9.46
N GLN A 163 33.19 17.90 -9.64
CA GLN A 163 32.48 16.76 -10.24
C GLN A 163 32.87 15.41 -9.61
N ILE A 164 33.33 15.44 -8.35
CA ILE A 164 33.79 14.29 -7.60
C ILE A 164 32.67 13.92 -6.64
N GLY A 165 31.85 12.96 -7.05
CA GLY A 165 30.81 12.44 -6.19
C GLY A 165 29.60 11.92 -6.94
N HIS A 166 28.75 11.27 -6.14
CA HIS A 166 27.57 10.52 -6.58
C HIS A 166 26.39 11.43 -7.00
N GLU A 167 26.54 12.75 -6.99
CA GLU A 167 25.44 13.69 -7.22
C GLU A 167 24.82 13.63 -8.63
N ASN A 168 25.64 13.42 -9.66
CA ASN A 168 25.13 13.25 -11.03
C ASN A 168 24.25 11.99 -11.14
N ASP A 169 24.64 10.93 -10.44
CA ASP A 169 23.84 9.71 -10.34
C ASP A 169 22.53 9.97 -9.60
N SER A 170 22.57 10.72 -8.50
CA SER A 170 21.40 11.04 -7.68
C SER A 170 20.38 11.91 -8.40
N ILE A 171 20.83 12.86 -9.23
CA ILE A 171 19.93 13.64 -10.11
C ILE A 171 19.32 12.73 -11.18
N ALA A 172 20.09 11.82 -11.78
CA ALA A 172 19.56 10.86 -12.75
C ALA A 172 18.56 9.89 -12.12
N ILE A 173 18.84 9.42 -10.91
CA ILE A 173 17.97 8.56 -10.09
C ILE A 173 16.68 9.27 -9.72
N LEU A 174 16.77 10.52 -9.26
CA LEU A 174 15.60 11.34 -8.97
C LEU A 174 14.75 11.52 -10.22
N ARG A 175 15.37 11.72 -11.39
CA ARG A 175 14.63 11.79 -12.67
C ARG A 175 13.93 10.48 -13.03
N ILE A 176 14.54 9.32 -12.79
CA ILE A 176 13.89 8.01 -13.02
C ILE A 176 12.65 7.86 -12.14
N VAL A 177 12.76 8.24 -10.87
CA VAL A 177 11.64 8.23 -9.91
C VAL A 177 10.58 9.24 -10.35
N GLU A 178 10.96 10.48 -10.62
CA GLU A 178 10.05 11.54 -11.07
C GLU A 178 9.33 11.19 -12.37
N GLN A 179 10.04 10.61 -13.34
CA GLN A 179 9.46 10.17 -14.61
C GLN A 179 8.48 9.03 -14.40
N PHE A 180 8.82 8.04 -13.56
CA PHE A 180 7.89 6.95 -13.24
C PHE A 180 6.57 7.47 -12.66
N PHE A 181 6.62 8.38 -11.69
CA PHE A 181 5.40 8.98 -11.15
C PHE A 181 4.70 9.90 -12.14
N HIS A 182 5.46 10.70 -12.90
CA HIS A 182 4.89 11.60 -13.89
C HIS A 182 4.13 10.81 -14.97
N ASP A 183 4.75 9.79 -15.57
CA ASP A 183 4.14 8.95 -16.60
C ASP A 183 2.86 8.27 -16.07
N ARG A 184 2.87 7.81 -14.82
CA ARG A 184 1.72 7.16 -14.19
C ARG A 184 0.60 8.11 -13.80
N ILE A 185 0.94 9.29 -13.27
CA ILE A 185 -0.04 10.30 -12.87
C ILE A 185 -0.69 10.95 -14.12
N SER A 186 0.08 11.12 -15.19
CA SER A 186 -0.39 11.72 -16.46
C SER A 186 -1.17 10.76 -17.36
N SER A 187 -0.88 9.46 -17.36
CA SER A 187 -1.60 8.46 -18.17
C SER A 187 -3.00 8.09 -17.64
N SER A 188 -3.46 8.73 -16.55
CA SER A 188 -4.72 8.38 -15.86
C SER A 188 -5.94 9.25 -16.26
N PRO A 189 -6.25 9.42 -17.57
CA PRO A 189 -7.69 9.48 -17.92
C PRO A 189 -8.18 8.57 -19.08
N GLU A 190 -7.41 8.28 -20.13
CA GLU A 190 -8.02 7.82 -21.41
C GLU A 190 -7.67 6.39 -21.90
N GLU A 191 -6.56 5.77 -21.48
CA GLU A 191 -6.13 4.46 -22.03
C GLU A 191 -6.87 3.24 -21.46
N ARG A 192 -7.87 3.42 -20.59
CA ARG A 192 -8.59 2.29 -19.94
C ARG A 192 -9.73 1.68 -20.77
N SER A 193 -9.92 2.07 -22.03
CA SER A 193 -10.96 1.48 -22.91
C SER A 193 -10.45 0.39 -23.88
N GLY A 194 -9.15 0.06 -23.85
CA GLY A 194 -8.50 -0.68 -24.94
C GLY A 194 -7.90 -2.06 -24.65
N PHE A 195 -8.12 -2.67 -23.48
CA PHE A 195 -7.64 -4.04 -23.22
C PHE A 195 -8.76 -4.94 -22.69
N ASN A 196 -9.25 -5.84 -23.57
CA ASN A 196 -10.17 -6.91 -23.24
C ASN A 196 -9.50 -7.93 -22.31
N TYR A 197 -9.57 -7.68 -21.01
CA TYR A 197 -9.50 -8.73 -20.00
C TYR A 197 -10.92 -8.99 -19.48
N THR A 198 -11.23 -10.28 -19.31
CA THR A 198 -12.54 -10.80 -18.92
C THR A 198 -13.06 -10.14 -17.66
N LYS A 199 -14.31 -9.67 -17.76
CA LYS A 199 -15.13 -9.08 -16.70
C LYS A 199 -15.18 -10.02 -15.48
N ASP A 200 -14.36 -9.76 -14.45
CA ASP A 200 -14.69 -10.08 -13.05
C ASP A 200 -13.67 -9.63 -11.98
N ASP A 201 -12.51 -9.02 -12.32
CA ASP A 201 -11.52 -8.65 -11.30
C ASP A 201 -11.05 -7.17 -11.32
N GLU A 202 -11.03 -6.62 -10.10
CA GLU A 202 -10.17 -5.55 -9.58
C GLU A 202 -10.23 -4.16 -10.24
N SER A 203 -11.23 -3.39 -9.80
CA SER A 203 -11.12 -1.93 -9.83
C SER A 203 -10.19 -1.47 -8.71
N ASN A 204 -8.96 -1.08 -9.07
CA ASN A 204 -7.91 -0.61 -8.16
C ASN A 204 -8.09 0.88 -7.80
N PHE A 205 -7.92 1.21 -6.51
CA PHE A 205 -7.96 2.58 -5.98
C PHE A 205 -6.64 3.28 -6.23
N ASP A 206 -6.73 4.46 -6.81
CA ASP A 206 -5.64 5.40 -6.88
C ASP A 206 -5.79 6.36 -5.70
N MET A 207 -4.95 6.21 -4.67
CA MET A 207 -4.99 7.06 -3.47
C MET A 207 -4.71 8.53 -3.82
N LEU A 208 -4.12 8.79 -4.99
CA LEU A 208 -3.89 10.13 -5.51
C LEU A 208 -5.15 10.78 -6.11
N LYS A 209 -6.26 10.04 -6.29
CA LYS A 209 -7.54 10.61 -6.74
C LYS A 209 -8.40 11.18 -5.61
N ALA A 210 -8.26 10.69 -4.39
CA ALA A 210 -9.07 11.17 -3.26
C ALA A 210 -8.90 12.68 -2.97
N PRO A 211 -7.69 13.27 -3.02
CA PRO A 211 -7.53 14.72 -2.86
C PRO A 211 -8.09 15.54 -4.04
N VAL A 212 -8.15 14.95 -5.24
CA VAL A 212 -8.65 15.60 -6.47
C VAL A 212 -10.17 15.72 -6.44
N GLU A 213 -10.86 14.68 -5.96
CA GLU A 213 -12.32 14.64 -5.92
C GLU A 213 -12.91 15.45 -4.75
N GLU A 214 -12.19 15.55 -3.62
CA GLU A 214 -12.69 16.22 -2.40
C GLU A 214 -12.47 17.75 -2.39
N SER A 215 -11.50 18.25 -3.15
CA SER A 215 -11.09 19.67 -3.07
C SER A 215 -11.89 20.63 -3.96
N GLY A 216 -12.68 20.13 -4.92
CA GLY A 216 -13.38 20.98 -5.91
C GLY A 216 -12.44 21.87 -6.74
N MET A 217 -11.13 21.66 -6.64
CA MET A 217 -10.08 22.35 -7.38
C MET A 217 -9.83 21.57 -8.66
N GLU A 218 -9.97 22.25 -9.80
CA GLU A 218 -9.89 21.66 -11.14
C GLU A 218 -8.53 21.00 -11.44
N GLN A 219 -7.49 21.27 -10.63
CA GLN A 219 -6.21 20.56 -10.66
C GLN A 219 -5.60 20.50 -9.24
N VAL A 220 -5.49 19.30 -8.67
CA VAL A 220 -4.46 19.07 -7.63
C VAL A 220 -3.12 19.03 -8.35
N ASP A 221 -2.16 19.78 -7.85
CA ASP A 221 -0.82 19.85 -8.42
C ASP A 221 -0.22 18.43 -8.51
N HIS A 222 0.04 17.95 -9.72
CA HIS A 222 0.65 16.64 -9.95
C HIS A 222 1.99 16.49 -9.21
N LYS A 223 2.69 17.61 -8.98
CA LYS A 223 3.89 17.66 -8.15
C LYS A 223 3.59 17.30 -6.69
N PHE A 224 2.49 17.81 -6.13
CA PHE A 224 2.08 17.52 -4.76
C PHE A 224 1.71 16.03 -4.58
N LEU A 225 0.96 15.46 -5.51
CA LEU A 225 0.59 14.03 -5.49
C LEU A 225 1.83 13.13 -5.59
N ARG A 226 2.76 13.48 -6.49
CA ARG A 226 4.04 12.79 -6.62
C ARG A 226 4.86 12.87 -5.33
N ASP A 227 4.97 14.06 -4.73
CA ASP A 227 5.77 14.25 -3.52
C ASP A 227 5.18 13.46 -2.33
N ILE A 228 3.84 13.36 -2.22
CA ILE A 228 3.17 12.46 -1.25
C ILE A 228 3.53 11.00 -1.53
N ALA A 229 3.42 10.55 -2.78
CA ALA A 229 3.69 9.16 -3.14
C ALA A 229 5.16 8.78 -2.84
N VAL A 230 6.11 9.65 -3.21
CA VAL A 230 7.54 9.47 -2.94
C VAL A 230 7.83 9.44 -1.44
N ASN A 231 7.25 10.38 -0.67
CA ASN A 231 7.43 10.40 0.79
C ASN A 231 6.86 9.15 1.47
N LEU A 232 5.69 8.68 1.03
CA LEU A 232 5.05 7.49 1.58
C LEU A 232 5.84 6.21 1.26
N LEU A 233 6.36 6.09 0.02
CA LEU A 233 7.21 4.98 -0.39
C LEU A 233 8.51 4.96 0.41
N ALA A 234 9.20 6.10 0.50
CA ALA A 234 10.46 6.20 1.25
C ALA A 234 10.26 5.90 2.74
N ALA A 235 9.25 6.48 3.39
CA ALA A 235 9.04 6.30 4.83
C ALA A 235 8.67 4.85 5.21
N ARG A 236 7.86 4.18 4.38
CA ARG A 236 7.24 2.90 4.74
C ARG A 236 8.08 1.68 4.32
N ARG A 237 8.79 1.75 3.20
CA ARG A 237 9.59 0.63 2.67
C ARG A 237 10.65 0.17 3.68
N ASP A 238 11.46 1.10 4.17
CA ASP A 238 12.64 0.75 4.97
C ASP A 238 12.29 0.47 6.44
N THR A 239 11.29 1.17 6.98
CA THR A 239 10.83 0.94 8.37
C THR A 239 10.11 -0.39 8.53
N ILE A 240 9.21 -0.76 7.60
CA ILE A 240 8.47 -2.03 7.68
C ILE A 240 9.40 -3.21 7.38
N SER A 241 10.25 -3.11 6.35
CA SER A 241 11.18 -4.20 6.01
C SER A 241 12.13 -4.53 7.16
N ALA A 242 12.78 -3.53 7.75
CA ALA A 242 13.67 -3.74 8.89
C ALA A 242 12.91 -4.33 10.10
N SER A 243 11.70 -3.84 10.39
CA SER A 243 10.87 -4.36 11.48
C SER A 243 10.51 -5.83 11.28
N LEU A 244 10.17 -6.24 10.05
CA LEU A 244 9.87 -7.63 9.71
C LEU A 244 11.12 -8.51 9.79
N CYS A 245 12.28 -8.04 9.29
CA CYS A 245 13.56 -8.74 9.45
C CYS A 245 13.87 -9.03 10.92
N TRP A 246 13.79 -8.01 11.77
CA TRP A 246 14.01 -8.18 13.21
C TRP A 246 12.99 -9.10 13.85
N PHE A 247 11.72 -9.01 13.46
CA PHE A 247 10.67 -9.91 13.93
C PHE A 247 10.99 -11.38 13.60
N PHE A 248 11.26 -11.71 12.33
CA PHE A 248 11.56 -13.08 11.93
C PHE A 248 12.89 -13.60 12.50
N TRP A 249 13.88 -12.72 12.66
CA TRP A 249 15.11 -13.05 13.35
C TRP A 249 14.86 -13.39 14.83
N LEU A 250 14.03 -12.61 15.54
CA LEU A 250 13.66 -12.88 16.92
C LEU A 250 12.86 -14.18 17.06
N VAL A 251 11.91 -14.44 16.17
CA VAL A 251 11.10 -15.67 16.18
C VAL A 251 11.98 -16.90 15.94
N SER A 252 12.89 -16.86 14.96
CA SER A 252 13.78 -17.99 14.64
C SER A 252 14.82 -18.29 15.73
N THR A 253 15.17 -17.30 16.56
CA THR A 253 16.11 -17.46 17.68
C THR A 253 15.44 -17.84 19.01
N HIS A 254 14.11 -17.75 19.10
CA HIS A 254 13.35 -18.03 20.33
C HIS A 254 12.21 -19.04 20.08
N PRO A 255 12.50 -20.37 20.10
CA PRO A 255 11.51 -21.42 19.84
C PRO A 255 10.29 -21.39 20.78
N ASN A 256 10.47 -20.91 22.01
CA ASN A 256 9.38 -20.74 22.98
C ASN A 256 8.36 -19.67 22.56
N VAL A 257 8.79 -18.69 21.76
CA VAL A 257 7.91 -17.64 21.20
C VAL A 257 7.27 -18.16 19.92
N GLU A 258 8.03 -18.84 19.07
CA GLU A 258 7.52 -19.49 17.86
C GLU A 258 6.34 -20.44 18.16
N THR A 259 6.50 -21.32 19.15
CA THR A 259 5.42 -22.26 19.54
C THR A 259 4.17 -21.55 20.04
N LYS A 260 4.30 -20.42 20.74
CA LYS A 260 3.15 -19.59 21.16
C LYS A 260 2.46 -18.89 20.00
N ILE A 261 3.22 -18.48 18.99
CA ILE A 261 2.67 -17.83 17.78
C ILE A 261 1.93 -18.85 16.91
N LEU A 262 2.47 -20.05 16.78
CA LEU A 262 1.88 -21.12 15.97
C LEU A 262 0.63 -21.74 16.60
N GLY A 263 0.52 -21.74 17.94
CA GLY A 263 -0.63 -22.25 18.69
C GLY A 263 -0.48 -23.71 19.09
#